data_AF-A0ABC9VVC4-F1
#
_entry.id   AF-A0ABC9VVC4-F1
#
_cell.length_a   1.000
_cell.length_b   1.000
_cell.length_c   1.000
_cell.angle_alpha   90.00
_cell.angle_beta   90.00
_cell.angle_gamma   90.00
#
_symmetry.space_group_name_H-M   'P 1'
#
loop_
_entity.id
_entity.type
_entity.pdbx_description
1 polymer ?
#
loop_
_entity_poly.entity_id
_entity_poly.type
_entity_poly.pdbx_seq_one_letter_code
_entity_poly.pdbx_strand_id
1 'polypeptide(L)'
;MGKSEKDTASTMVINLNTKTESSLMMMMWWLTGLVSDVSADVKMLLLAVLLTNLLLATVISGSSGSLLQESSVSRCSLFGNHHIKTFDGSFYSFAGDCSYLLAGDCHKRSFTLLGDYQDGEKIGFSVYLGEYFNLRFSLDGSVMQEDKRVSMPFASNGIFIEKEAGYYKISSDEHGFVVKTDISGNIQILLQEKLYNKTCGLCGNFNKFTEDDFRTQEGTLVGNSYDFANSWALHSQGKRCKRVQTPSNTCNISSDIAEKCADDPDAVCTRSASVRIRDMDNSLIKMKHGGGISLNGQDIQIPLIQGALRIQRVVRTSVHLTYGEDLQIDWDGHGELLVKLSPVYSERMCGLCGNYNGNQGDDFLTPSGMVEALLEDFGNSWKLNADCQDLSKQDSDPCNLNPRLAKYAEDSCSILMSSAFEPCHHEVSPTPYVKNCRFDVCSCSNGKDCLCSAIANYAAACARKSVLVQWREPDFCRK
;
A
#
# COMPACT_ATOMS: atom_id res chain seq x y z
N MET A 1 47.01 54.02 27.65
CA MET A 1 47.51 52.63 27.61
C MET A 1 46.48 51.78 26.87
N GLY A 2 46.86 51.24 25.70
CA GLY A 2 46.10 50.36 24.77
C GLY A 2 44.77 50.91 24.23
N LYS A 3 44.62 51.55 23.05
CA LYS A 3 44.87 51.14 21.64
C LYS A 3 44.28 49.76 21.30
N SER A 4 43.13 49.74 20.60
CA SER A 4 42.97 49.55 19.13
C SER A 4 42.80 48.06 18.84
N GLU A 5 41.86 47.54 18.05
CA GLU A 5 41.32 48.05 16.79
C GLU A 5 40.07 47.25 16.36
N LYS A 6 39.40 47.80 15.35
CA LYS A 6 38.12 47.47 14.72
C LYS A 6 37.94 46.01 14.26
N ASP A 7 36.73 45.51 14.49
CA ASP A 7 36.12 44.40 13.76
C ASP A 7 35.95 44.74 12.27
N THR A 8 36.48 43.88 11.41
CA THR A 8 36.13 43.84 9.98
C THR A 8 35.72 42.41 9.66
N ALA A 9 34.44 42.21 9.36
CA ALA A 9 33.90 40.94 8.90
C ALA A 9 34.42 40.64 7.49
N SER A 10 34.90 39.43 7.28
CA SER A 10 35.08 38.84 5.95
C SER A 10 34.61 37.39 5.99
N THR A 11 33.60 37.14 5.17
CA THR A 11 32.93 35.88 4.91
C THR A 11 33.92 34.78 4.51
N MET A 12 33.94 33.66 5.23
CA MET A 12 34.55 32.42 4.76
C MET A 12 33.44 31.43 4.37
N VAL A 13 33.48 31.08 3.09
CA VAL A 13 32.64 30.10 2.41
C VAL A 13 32.86 28.72 3.03
N ILE A 14 31.79 28.08 3.51
CA ILE A 14 31.79 26.66 3.92
C ILE A 14 31.73 25.83 2.64
N ASN A 15 32.77 25.04 2.39
CA ASN A 15 32.75 23.97 1.41
C ASN A 15 33.02 22.64 2.13
N LEU A 16 32.07 21.72 2.00
CA LEU A 16 32.04 20.40 2.63
C LEU A 16 33.12 19.51 2.01
N ASN A 17 34.08 19.01 2.80
CA ASN A 17 34.50 17.61 2.74
C ASN A 17 35.55 17.22 3.79
N THR A 18 35.36 16.01 4.33
CA THR A 18 36.31 15.13 5.04
C THR A 18 36.55 15.26 6.57
N LYS A 19 36.37 14.10 7.21
CA LYS A 19 37.02 13.56 8.43
C LYS A 19 36.43 13.83 9.82
N THR A 20 35.50 12.96 10.18
CA THR A 20 35.22 12.45 11.54
C THR A 20 36.35 11.55 12.07
N GLU A 21 37.54 12.11 12.32
CA GLU A 21 38.63 11.39 13.04
C GLU A 21 39.18 12.16 14.26
N SER A 22 38.63 13.33 14.61
CA SER A 22 39.20 14.21 15.64
C SER A 22 38.58 14.09 17.04
N SER A 23 37.50 13.34 17.26
CA SER A 23 36.86 13.23 18.59
C SER A 23 37.38 12.10 19.48
N LEU A 24 37.95 11.02 18.92
CA LEU A 24 38.46 9.88 19.71
C LEU A 24 39.84 10.15 20.34
N MET A 25 40.67 10.97 19.69
CA MET A 25 42.03 11.26 20.16
C MET A 25 42.04 12.22 21.37
N MET A 26 40.99 13.04 21.54
CA MET A 26 40.83 13.93 22.69
C MET A 26 40.34 13.20 23.96
N MET A 27 39.57 12.12 23.81
CA MET A 27 39.11 11.30 24.95
C MET A 27 40.22 10.41 25.55
N MET A 28 41.20 9.99 24.74
CA MET A 28 42.31 9.14 25.20
C MET A 28 43.37 9.90 26.03
N TRP A 29 43.46 11.22 25.90
CA TRP A 29 44.34 12.06 26.72
C TRP A 29 43.74 12.43 28.08
N TRP A 30 42.43 12.31 28.27
CA TRP A 30 41.77 12.57 29.55
C TRP A 30 41.84 11.39 30.54
N LEU A 31 41.92 10.15 30.05
CA LEU A 31 41.93 8.94 30.90
C LEU A 31 43.31 8.54 31.45
N THR A 32 44.40 9.18 30.99
CA THR A 32 45.77 8.89 31.48
C THR A 32 46.24 9.87 32.56
N GLY A 33 45.42 10.86 32.92
CA GLY A 33 45.81 11.99 33.79
C GLY A 33 45.50 11.88 35.28
N LEU A 34 44.84 10.81 35.77
CA LEU A 34 44.48 10.69 37.18
C LEU A 34 44.75 9.26 37.68
N VAL A 35 45.31 9.17 38.90
CA VAL A 35 45.66 7.96 39.69
C VAL A 35 47.08 7.42 39.49
N SER A 36 48.04 8.17 40.03
CA SER A 36 49.40 7.72 40.35
C SER A 36 49.47 7.17 41.79
N ASP A 37 48.89 6.00 42.06
CA ASP A 37 49.38 5.04 43.08
C ASP A 37 48.45 3.83 43.20
N VAL A 38 48.62 2.87 42.29
CA VAL A 38 47.91 1.59 42.37
C VAL A 38 48.91 0.49 42.01
N SER A 39 49.12 -0.44 42.95
CA SER A 39 50.01 -1.61 42.82
C SER A 39 49.74 -2.38 41.53
N ALA A 40 50.79 -2.95 40.93
CA ALA A 40 50.74 -3.74 39.70
C ALA A 40 49.69 -4.88 39.77
N ASP A 41 49.43 -5.42 40.96
CA ASP A 41 48.43 -6.48 41.17
C ASP A 41 46.99 -5.97 41.01
N VAL A 42 46.72 -4.73 41.42
CA VAL A 42 45.39 -4.10 41.28
C VAL A 42 45.19 -3.60 39.85
N LYS A 43 46.26 -3.17 39.16
CA LYS A 43 46.23 -2.90 37.70
C LYS A 43 45.96 -4.17 36.90
N MET A 44 46.52 -5.31 37.29
CA MET A 44 46.24 -6.62 36.70
C MET A 44 44.82 -7.09 36.97
N LEU A 45 44.28 -6.88 38.18
CA LEU A 45 42.87 -7.18 38.49
C LEU A 45 41.90 -6.29 37.70
N LEU A 46 42.19 -5.00 37.56
CA LEU A 46 41.39 -4.07 36.74
C LEU A 46 41.46 -4.43 35.26
N LEU A 47 42.63 -4.82 34.73
CA LEU A 47 42.76 -5.34 33.37
C LEU A 47 42.02 -6.66 33.18
N ALA A 48 42.05 -7.58 34.16
CA ALA A 48 41.31 -8.83 34.11
C ALA A 48 39.78 -8.58 34.14
N VAL A 49 39.30 -7.65 34.98
CA VAL A 49 37.88 -7.26 35.05
C VAL A 49 37.44 -6.52 33.79
N LEU A 50 38.31 -5.69 33.18
CA LEU A 50 38.08 -5.06 31.88
C LEU A 50 38.06 -6.09 30.75
N LEU A 51 38.95 -7.08 30.75
CA LEU A 51 39.01 -8.16 29.76
C LEU A 51 37.84 -9.15 29.90
N THR A 52 37.39 -9.46 31.12
CA THR A 52 36.19 -10.29 31.33
C THR A 52 34.91 -9.54 31.00
N ASN A 53 34.83 -8.23 31.24
CA ASN A 53 33.72 -7.41 30.76
C ASN A 53 33.78 -7.17 29.24
N LEU A 54 34.96 -7.15 28.63
CA LEU A 54 35.11 -7.14 27.17
C LEU A 54 34.67 -8.48 26.57
N LEU A 55 35.01 -9.61 27.22
CA LEU A 55 34.58 -10.94 26.81
C LEU A 55 33.07 -11.16 27.02
N LEU A 56 32.47 -10.65 28.11
CA LEU A 56 31.00 -10.62 28.26
C LEU A 56 30.34 -9.64 27.28
N ALA A 57 30.97 -8.51 26.96
CA ALA A 57 30.50 -7.61 25.92
C ALA A 57 30.62 -8.25 24.52
N THR A 58 31.58 -9.14 24.26
CA THR A 58 31.59 -9.93 23.01
C THR A 58 30.56 -11.05 22.99
N VAL A 59 29.98 -11.43 24.13
CA VAL A 59 28.85 -12.37 24.20
C VAL A 59 27.49 -11.62 24.18
N ILE A 60 27.46 -10.31 24.46
CA ILE A 60 26.24 -9.48 24.45
C ILE A 60 26.24 -8.45 23.29
N SER A 61 27.33 -8.32 22.55
CA SER A 61 27.44 -7.50 21.33
C SER A 61 28.29 -8.21 20.28
N GLY A 62 27.80 -9.36 19.82
CA GLY A 62 28.24 -9.98 18.57
C GLY A 62 27.76 -9.19 17.36
N SER A 63 28.24 -7.95 17.17
CA SER A 63 28.06 -7.17 15.96
C SER A 63 29.42 -6.91 15.31
N SER A 64 30.09 -7.99 14.90
CA SER A 64 30.94 -7.97 13.71
C SER A 64 30.19 -8.71 12.61
N GLY A 65 29.07 -8.12 12.19
CA GLY A 65 28.37 -8.46 10.97
C GLY A 65 28.48 -7.25 10.07
N SER A 66 28.90 -7.49 8.83
CA SER A 66 28.84 -6.58 7.68
C SER A 66 27.84 -5.45 7.85
N LEU A 67 28.20 -4.25 7.36
CA LEU A 67 27.22 -3.31 6.84
C LEU A 67 26.39 -4.10 5.81
N LEU A 68 25.30 -4.73 6.25
CA LEU A 68 24.28 -5.25 5.36
C LEU A 68 23.69 -3.97 4.80
N GLN A 69 24.25 -3.57 3.66
CA GLN A 69 23.47 -2.95 2.63
C GLN A 69 22.18 -3.74 2.59
N GLU A 70 21.08 -3.19 3.14
CA GLU A 70 19.75 -3.66 2.83
C GLU A 70 19.75 -3.70 1.31
N SER A 71 19.84 -4.91 0.74
CA SER A 71 19.74 -5.09 -0.69
C SER A 71 18.47 -4.36 -1.07
N SER A 72 18.53 -3.35 -1.94
CA SER A 72 17.31 -2.65 -2.33
C SER A 72 16.43 -3.66 -3.06
N VAL A 73 15.47 -4.22 -2.33
CA VAL A 73 14.57 -5.26 -2.83
C VAL A 73 13.37 -4.56 -3.43
N SER A 74 13.04 -4.87 -4.69
CA SER A 74 11.79 -4.41 -5.27
C SER A 74 10.70 -5.46 -5.10
N ARG A 75 9.45 -5.01 -4.96
CA ARG A 75 8.30 -5.85 -4.63
C ARG A 75 7.20 -5.70 -5.66
N CYS A 76 6.89 -6.79 -6.32
CA CYS A 76 5.64 -6.98 -7.05
C CYS A 76 4.62 -7.67 -6.13
N SER A 77 3.34 -7.35 -6.28
CA SER A 77 2.27 -7.93 -5.44
C SER A 77 1.04 -8.26 -6.26
N LEU A 78 0.55 -9.48 -6.11
CA LEU A 78 -0.74 -9.93 -6.58
C LEU A 78 -1.64 -10.10 -5.35
N PHE A 79 -2.77 -9.40 -5.33
CA PHE A 79 -3.66 -9.41 -4.17
C PHE A 79 -5.12 -9.28 -4.57
N GLY A 80 -6.00 -9.72 -3.68
CA GLY A 80 -7.39 -9.99 -4.04
C GLY A 80 -7.46 -10.97 -5.22
N ASN A 81 -8.54 -10.89 -6.00
CA ASN A 81 -8.78 -11.88 -7.05
C ASN A 81 -8.01 -11.52 -8.34
N HIS A 82 -7.85 -10.22 -8.65
CA HIS A 82 -7.38 -9.77 -9.97
C HIS A 82 -6.36 -8.64 -9.95
N HIS A 83 -5.96 -8.12 -8.78
CA HIS A 83 -5.13 -6.92 -8.70
C HIS A 83 -3.64 -7.24 -8.71
N ILE A 84 -2.87 -6.43 -9.45
CA ILE A 84 -1.43 -6.59 -9.63
C ILE A 84 -0.76 -5.23 -9.47
N LYS A 85 0.30 -5.17 -8.66
CA LYS A 85 1.24 -4.06 -8.56
C LYS A 85 2.61 -4.55 -9.05
N THR A 86 3.18 -3.88 -10.04
CA THR A 86 4.49 -4.22 -10.62
C THR A 86 5.64 -3.85 -9.68
N PHE A 87 6.87 -4.24 -10.03
CA PHE A 87 8.08 -3.86 -9.30
C PHE A 87 8.28 -2.33 -9.25
N ASP A 88 7.91 -1.63 -10.31
CA ASP A 88 8.17 -0.19 -10.44
C ASP A 88 6.99 0.66 -9.95
N GLY A 89 5.86 0.02 -9.62
CA GLY A 89 4.74 0.63 -8.90
C GLY A 89 3.45 0.78 -9.70
N SER A 90 3.44 0.41 -10.97
CA SER A 90 2.24 0.38 -11.81
C SER A 90 1.19 -0.55 -11.23
N PHE A 91 -0.05 -0.11 -11.21
CA PHE A 91 -1.16 -0.87 -10.66
C PHE A 91 -2.21 -1.15 -11.73
N TYR A 92 -2.67 -2.39 -11.82
CA TYR A 92 -3.73 -2.76 -12.75
C TYR A 92 -4.51 -3.98 -12.26
N SER A 93 -5.61 -4.28 -12.96
CA SER A 93 -6.42 -5.46 -12.69
C SER A 93 -6.58 -6.29 -13.94
N PHE A 94 -6.48 -7.61 -13.79
CA PHE A 94 -6.61 -8.56 -14.87
C PHE A 94 -7.20 -9.88 -14.35
N ALA A 95 -8.41 -10.19 -14.82
CA ALA A 95 -9.15 -11.41 -14.46
C ALA A 95 -8.86 -12.52 -15.49
N GLY A 96 -7.67 -13.08 -15.39
CA GLY A 96 -7.21 -14.20 -16.21
C GLY A 96 -7.77 -15.54 -15.76
N ASP A 97 -7.85 -16.51 -16.68
CA ASP A 97 -8.30 -17.89 -16.40
C ASP A 97 -7.29 -18.95 -16.91
N CYS A 98 -6.03 -18.55 -16.96
CA CYS A 98 -4.93 -19.37 -17.48
C CYS A 98 -3.72 -19.26 -16.55
N SER A 99 -2.68 -20.06 -16.82
CA SER A 99 -1.38 -19.79 -16.22
C SER A 99 -0.73 -18.59 -16.90
N TYR A 100 -0.22 -17.64 -16.12
CA TYR A 100 0.45 -16.44 -16.64
C TYR A 100 1.87 -16.32 -16.07
N LEU A 101 2.79 -15.79 -16.88
CA LEU A 101 4.14 -15.44 -16.41
C LEU A 101 4.07 -14.23 -15.47
N LEU A 102 4.29 -14.43 -14.17
CA LEU A 102 4.32 -13.32 -13.21
C LEU A 102 5.64 -12.56 -13.28
N ALA A 103 6.75 -13.29 -13.15
CA ALA A 103 8.09 -12.74 -13.29
C ALA A 103 9.07 -13.86 -13.66
N GLY A 104 10.09 -13.54 -14.44
CA GLY A 104 11.20 -14.44 -14.72
C GLY A 104 12.45 -13.67 -15.13
N ASP A 105 13.60 -14.33 -15.10
CA ASP A 105 14.84 -13.79 -15.68
C ASP A 105 14.82 -14.03 -17.19
N CYS A 106 14.58 -12.97 -17.96
CA CYS A 106 14.39 -13.10 -19.40
C CYS A 106 15.69 -12.94 -20.20
N HIS A 107 16.81 -12.70 -19.50
CA HIS A 107 18.15 -12.69 -20.09
C HIS A 107 18.79 -14.07 -20.04
N LYS A 108 18.86 -14.69 -18.85
CA LYS A 108 19.50 -16.02 -18.69
C LYS A 108 18.49 -17.16 -18.61
N ARG A 109 17.19 -16.87 -18.48
CA ARG A 109 16.13 -17.89 -18.27
C ARG A 109 16.42 -18.75 -17.04
N SER A 110 17.00 -18.14 -16.01
CA SER A 110 17.46 -18.85 -14.81
C SER A 110 16.31 -19.27 -13.91
N PHE A 111 15.20 -18.52 -13.90
CA PHE A 111 13.98 -18.90 -13.20
C PHE A 111 12.73 -18.35 -13.90
N THR A 112 11.58 -18.94 -13.58
CA THR A 112 10.25 -18.54 -14.06
C THR A 112 9.24 -18.73 -12.94
N LEU A 113 8.44 -17.69 -12.67
CA LEU A 113 7.36 -17.70 -11.67
C LEU A 113 6.03 -17.54 -12.38
N LEU A 114 5.13 -18.51 -12.18
CA LEU A 114 3.81 -18.54 -12.80
C LEU A 114 2.72 -18.40 -11.75
N GLY A 115 1.63 -17.71 -12.13
CA GLY A 115 0.38 -17.71 -11.38
C GLY A 115 -0.60 -18.61 -12.11
N ASP A 116 -1.15 -19.59 -11.42
CA ASP A 116 -2.06 -20.60 -11.99
C ASP A 116 -3.51 -20.24 -11.63
N TYR A 117 -4.35 -20.15 -12.66
CA TYR A 117 -5.76 -19.77 -12.53
C TYR A 117 -6.68 -20.84 -13.10
N GLN A 118 -7.84 -21.00 -12.47
CA GLN A 118 -8.93 -21.88 -12.91
C GLN A 118 -10.28 -21.26 -12.54
N ASP A 119 -11.18 -21.23 -13.51
CA ASP A 119 -12.50 -20.60 -13.44
C ASP A 119 -12.44 -19.12 -12.99
N GLY A 120 -11.38 -18.42 -13.40
CA GLY A 120 -11.12 -17.01 -13.06
C GLY A 120 -10.51 -16.79 -11.67
N GLU A 121 -10.36 -17.86 -10.89
CA GLU A 121 -9.79 -17.82 -9.54
C GLU A 121 -8.35 -18.30 -9.55
N LYS A 122 -7.53 -17.71 -8.67
CA LYS A 122 -6.16 -18.18 -8.47
C LYS A 122 -6.21 -19.51 -7.73
N ILE A 123 -5.56 -20.55 -8.25
CA ILE A 123 -5.50 -21.88 -7.63
C ILE A 123 -4.12 -22.22 -7.09
N GLY A 124 -3.10 -21.48 -7.50
CA GLY A 124 -1.74 -21.74 -7.09
C GLY A 124 -0.70 -20.86 -7.76
N PHE A 125 0.54 -21.21 -7.53
CA PHE A 125 1.69 -20.64 -8.23
C PHE A 125 2.73 -21.72 -8.49
N SER A 126 3.48 -21.55 -9.56
CA SER A 126 4.50 -22.51 -9.97
C SER A 126 5.86 -21.83 -10.12
N VAL A 127 6.91 -22.50 -9.64
CA VAL A 127 8.31 -22.06 -9.76
C VAL A 127 9.04 -23.04 -10.66
N TYR A 128 9.73 -22.51 -11.67
CA TYR A 128 10.61 -23.30 -12.53
C TYR A 128 12.03 -22.76 -12.42
N LEU A 129 12.99 -23.66 -12.21
CA LEU A 129 14.42 -23.37 -12.31
C LEU A 129 14.99 -24.17 -13.48
N GLY A 130 15.33 -23.48 -14.57
CA GLY A 130 15.66 -24.13 -15.84
C GLY A 130 14.53 -25.02 -16.36
N GLU A 131 14.88 -26.12 -17.03
CA GLU A 131 13.91 -27.00 -17.71
C GLU A 131 13.43 -28.19 -16.87
N TYR A 132 14.20 -28.57 -15.84
CA TYR A 132 14.01 -29.86 -15.15
C TYR A 132 13.46 -29.73 -13.73
N PHE A 133 13.57 -28.55 -13.12
CA PHE A 133 13.09 -28.35 -11.75
C PHE A 133 11.82 -27.52 -11.77
N ASN A 134 10.73 -28.08 -11.26
CA ASN A 134 9.49 -27.38 -11.02
C ASN A 134 8.94 -27.65 -9.62
N LEU A 135 8.30 -26.64 -9.05
CA LEU A 135 7.51 -26.75 -7.84
C LEU A 135 6.15 -26.13 -8.12
N ARG A 136 5.09 -26.85 -7.78
CA ARG A 136 3.71 -26.38 -7.86
C ARG A 136 3.15 -26.23 -6.47
N PHE A 137 2.68 -25.04 -6.15
CA PHE A 137 2.08 -24.71 -4.89
C PHE A 137 0.60 -24.48 -5.11
N SER A 138 -0.21 -25.21 -4.38
CA SER A 138 -1.66 -25.06 -4.40
C SER A 138 -2.11 -24.21 -3.21
N LEU A 139 -3.21 -23.47 -3.36
CA LEU A 139 -3.74 -22.63 -2.27
C LEU A 139 -4.29 -23.44 -1.08
N ASP A 140 -4.45 -24.76 -1.22
CA ASP A 140 -4.73 -25.68 -0.11
C ASP A 140 -3.49 -25.91 0.80
N GLY A 141 -2.37 -25.27 0.48
CA GLY A 141 -1.12 -25.36 1.23
C GLY A 141 -0.27 -26.57 0.87
N SER A 142 -0.65 -27.35 -0.14
CA SER A 142 0.14 -28.45 -0.67
C SER A 142 1.20 -27.96 -1.66
N VAL A 143 2.36 -28.62 -1.61
CA VAL A 143 3.48 -28.34 -2.52
C VAL A 143 3.88 -29.65 -3.18
N MET A 144 3.94 -29.61 -4.50
CA MET A 144 4.24 -30.75 -5.34
C MET A 144 5.53 -30.45 -6.11
N GLN A 145 6.46 -31.40 -6.08
CA GLN A 145 7.59 -31.44 -7.00
C GLN A 145 7.34 -32.62 -7.93
N GLU A 146 7.13 -32.35 -9.22
CA GLU A 146 6.60 -33.34 -10.15
C GLU A 146 5.27 -33.92 -9.60
N ASP A 147 5.22 -35.22 -9.28
CA ASP A 147 4.05 -35.91 -8.72
C ASP A 147 4.20 -36.26 -7.23
N LYS A 148 5.25 -35.74 -6.57
CA LYS A 148 5.53 -36.03 -5.16
C LYS A 148 5.23 -34.83 -4.28
N ARG A 149 4.49 -35.07 -3.19
CA ARG A 149 4.25 -34.06 -2.17
C ARG A 149 5.55 -33.76 -1.41
N VAL A 150 5.88 -32.49 -1.31
CA VAL A 150 7.01 -31.97 -0.56
C VAL A 150 6.55 -31.55 0.84
N SER A 151 7.26 -31.98 1.88
CA SER A 151 7.05 -31.52 3.25
C SER A 151 7.93 -30.31 3.55
N MET A 152 7.37 -29.30 4.22
CA MET A 152 8.13 -28.15 4.70
C MET A 152 8.77 -28.43 6.08
N PRO A 153 9.95 -27.88 6.39
CA PRO A 153 10.81 -27.08 5.50
C PRO A 153 11.45 -27.94 4.41
N PHE A 154 11.75 -27.33 3.26
CA PHE A 154 12.36 -28.00 2.12
C PHE A 154 13.53 -27.19 1.59
N ALA A 155 14.60 -27.88 1.20
CA ALA A 155 15.75 -27.27 0.55
C ALA A 155 16.26 -28.19 -0.57
N SER A 156 16.26 -27.70 -1.82
CA SER A 156 16.81 -28.42 -2.98
C SER A 156 17.11 -27.44 -4.10
N ASN A 157 18.17 -27.69 -4.88
CA ASN A 157 18.52 -26.89 -6.07
C ASN A 157 18.57 -25.37 -5.82
N GLY A 158 19.11 -24.96 -4.67
CA GLY A 158 19.18 -23.54 -4.31
C GLY A 158 17.84 -22.87 -3.99
N ILE A 159 16.76 -23.66 -3.84
CA ILE A 159 15.45 -23.23 -3.34
C ILE A 159 15.31 -23.65 -1.88
N PHE A 160 14.83 -22.72 -1.08
CA PHE A 160 14.42 -22.95 0.31
C PHE A 160 12.95 -22.62 0.45
N ILE A 161 12.19 -23.52 1.06
CA ILE A 161 10.76 -23.37 1.33
C ILE A 161 10.56 -23.51 2.83
N GLU A 162 9.96 -22.49 3.43
CA GLU A 162 9.63 -22.46 4.85
C GLU A 162 8.29 -21.78 5.09
N LYS A 163 7.76 -21.92 6.31
CA LYS A 163 6.62 -21.12 6.78
C LYS A 163 7.14 -19.96 7.62
N GLU A 164 6.82 -18.74 7.23
CA GLU A 164 7.20 -17.51 7.93
C GLU A 164 5.95 -16.65 8.13
N ALA A 165 5.54 -16.41 9.39
CA ALA A 165 4.42 -15.53 9.74
C ALA A 165 3.12 -15.78 8.94
N GLY A 166 2.75 -17.05 8.75
CA GLY A 166 1.54 -17.45 8.01
C GLY A 166 1.70 -17.51 6.48
N TYR A 167 2.86 -17.11 5.95
CA TYR A 167 3.20 -17.24 4.54
C TYR A 167 4.05 -18.48 4.27
N TYR A 168 3.84 -19.08 3.11
CA TYR A 168 4.84 -19.93 2.47
C TYR A 168 5.87 -19.02 1.83
N LYS A 169 7.10 -19.09 2.32
CA LYS A 169 8.23 -18.34 1.80
C LYS A 169 9.11 -19.26 0.98
N ILE A 170 9.35 -18.88 -0.26
CA ILE A 170 10.15 -19.59 -1.23
C ILE A 170 11.28 -18.64 -1.63
N SER A 171 12.51 -18.97 -1.27
CA SER A 171 13.66 -18.12 -1.54
C SER A 171 14.71 -18.87 -2.33
N SER A 172 15.34 -18.16 -3.26
CA SER A 172 16.59 -18.59 -3.88
C SER A 172 17.56 -17.41 -3.92
N ASP A 173 18.59 -17.47 -3.09
CA ASP A 173 19.65 -16.47 -3.11
C ASP A 173 20.48 -16.55 -4.39
N GLU A 174 20.65 -17.76 -4.94
CA GLU A 174 21.32 -17.97 -6.23
C GLU A 174 20.61 -17.23 -7.36
N HIS A 175 19.29 -17.39 -7.47
CA HIS A 175 18.48 -16.76 -8.51
C HIS A 175 18.02 -15.34 -8.16
N GLY A 176 18.10 -14.93 -6.89
CA GLY A 176 17.85 -13.55 -6.44
C GLY A 176 16.39 -13.20 -6.22
N PHE A 177 15.55 -14.17 -5.88
CA PHE A 177 14.13 -13.94 -5.62
C PHE A 177 13.69 -14.50 -4.28
N VAL A 178 12.66 -13.87 -3.72
CA VAL A 178 11.86 -14.39 -2.62
C VAL A 178 10.39 -14.27 -3.01
N VAL A 179 9.64 -15.35 -2.95
CA VAL A 179 8.19 -15.36 -3.11
C VAL A 179 7.56 -15.64 -1.75
N LYS A 180 6.63 -14.78 -1.34
CA LYS A 180 5.77 -15.01 -0.17
C LYS A 180 4.34 -15.20 -0.66
N THR A 181 3.75 -16.35 -0.41
CA THR A 181 2.33 -16.60 -0.71
C THR A 181 1.58 -17.05 0.53
N ASP A 182 0.30 -16.69 0.62
CA ASP A 182 -0.61 -17.26 1.60
C ASP A 182 -1.65 -18.16 0.92
N ILE A 183 -2.44 -18.88 1.73
CA ILE A 183 -3.58 -19.70 1.27
C ILE A 183 -4.73 -18.85 0.71
N SER A 184 -4.71 -17.53 0.93
CA SER A 184 -5.67 -16.57 0.39
C SER A 184 -5.37 -16.18 -1.06
N GLY A 185 -4.27 -16.70 -1.64
CA GLY A 185 -3.85 -16.41 -2.99
C GLY A 185 -3.12 -15.08 -3.16
N ASN A 186 -2.72 -14.40 -2.08
CA ASN A 186 -1.86 -13.23 -2.21
C ASN A 186 -0.43 -13.71 -2.49
N ILE A 187 0.21 -13.14 -3.51
CA ILE A 187 1.60 -13.45 -3.88
C ILE A 187 2.40 -12.17 -3.84
N GLN A 188 3.48 -12.15 -3.05
CA GLN A 188 4.48 -11.10 -3.08
C GLN A 188 5.77 -11.67 -3.67
N ILE A 189 6.27 -11.03 -4.72
CA ILE A 189 7.55 -11.38 -5.35
C ILE A 189 8.51 -10.26 -5.02
N LEU A 190 9.63 -10.63 -4.42
CA LEU A 190 10.70 -9.76 -3.98
C LEU A 190 11.94 -10.10 -4.81
N LEU A 191 12.49 -9.13 -5.53
CA LEU A 191 13.67 -9.33 -6.36
C LEU A 191 14.86 -8.52 -5.85
N GLN A 192 16.02 -9.16 -5.84
CA GLN A 192 17.29 -8.52 -5.55
C GLN A 192 17.74 -7.64 -6.72
N GLU A 193 18.47 -6.57 -6.42
CA GLU A 193 18.98 -5.58 -7.40
C GLU A 193 19.78 -6.19 -8.56
N LYS A 194 20.39 -7.37 -8.40
CA LYS A 194 21.08 -8.09 -9.49
C LYS A 194 20.16 -8.44 -10.68
N LEU A 195 18.84 -8.41 -10.48
CA LEU A 195 17.82 -8.64 -11.50
C LEU A 195 17.30 -7.34 -12.16
N TYR A 196 17.85 -6.18 -11.80
CA TYR A 196 17.50 -4.90 -12.40
C TYR A 196 17.59 -4.95 -13.93
N ASN A 197 16.51 -4.54 -14.60
CA ASN A 197 16.34 -4.53 -16.05
C ASN A 197 16.59 -5.90 -16.71
N LYS A 198 16.32 -7.00 -15.99
CA LYS A 198 16.45 -8.37 -16.53
C LYS A 198 15.15 -9.16 -16.49
N THR A 199 14.10 -8.60 -15.91
CA THR A 199 12.86 -9.33 -15.68
C THR A 199 11.88 -9.12 -16.81
N CYS A 200 10.96 -10.06 -16.95
CA CYS A 200 9.76 -9.88 -17.75
C CYS A 200 8.59 -10.69 -17.19
N GLY A 201 7.38 -10.36 -17.61
CA GLY A 201 6.13 -10.91 -17.10
C GLY A 201 5.17 -9.82 -16.62
N LEU A 202 4.10 -10.24 -15.96
CA LEU A 202 3.06 -9.37 -15.40
C LEU A 202 3.59 -8.38 -14.35
N CYS A 203 4.71 -8.68 -13.69
CA CYS A 203 5.33 -7.78 -12.71
C CYS A 203 6.21 -6.68 -13.33
N GLY A 204 6.29 -6.57 -14.66
CA GLY A 204 7.10 -5.56 -15.35
C GLY A 204 8.56 -5.96 -15.52
N ASN A 205 9.39 -5.01 -15.96
CA ASN A 205 10.79 -5.22 -16.34
C ASN A 205 11.81 -4.82 -15.26
N PHE A 206 11.34 -4.33 -14.11
CA PHE A 206 12.13 -3.97 -12.93
C PHE A 206 13.29 -3.03 -13.28
N ASN A 207 12.96 -1.86 -13.81
CA ASN A 207 13.92 -0.83 -14.21
C ASN A 207 13.65 0.54 -13.55
N LYS A 208 12.69 0.61 -12.61
CA LYS A 208 12.21 1.83 -11.90
C LYS A 208 11.40 2.81 -12.77
N PHE A 209 10.95 2.42 -13.96
CA PHE A 209 10.13 3.25 -14.84
C PHE A 209 8.75 2.62 -15.06
N THR A 210 7.72 3.21 -14.43
CA THR A 210 6.34 2.71 -14.56
C THR A 210 5.79 2.80 -15.98
N GLU A 211 6.29 3.73 -16.80
CA GLU A 211 5.81 4.01 -18.14
C GLU A 211 6.06 2.85 -19.12
N ASP A 212 6.96 1.92 -18.79
CA ASP A 212 7.33 0.81 -19.65
C ASP A 212 7.11 -0.58 -19.05
N ASP A 213 6.38 -0.65 -17.93
CA ASP A 213 5.99 -1.91 -17.29
C ASP A 213 5.11 -2.78 -18.20
N PHE A 214 4.28 -2.17 -19.06
CA PHE A 214 3.33 -2.88 -19.93
C PHE A 214 3.94 -3.29 -21.27
N ARG A 215 5.12 -3.92 -21.22
CA ARG A 215 5.76 -4.54 -22.39
C ARG A 215 5.22 -5.95 -22.61
N THR A 216 4.72 -6.22 -23.81
CA THR A 216 4.23 -7.55 -24.20
C THR A 216 5.38 -8.56 -24.30
N GLN A 217 5.05 -9.84 -24.43
CA GLN A 217 6.04 -10.90 -24.68
C GLN A 217 6.90 -10.64 -25.93
N GLU A 218 6.37 -9.96 -26.94
CA GLU A 218 7.08 -9.56 -28.16
C GLU A 218 7.91 -8.27 -28.00
N GLY A 219 7.90 -7.67 -26.81
CA GLY A 219 8.64 -6.44 -26.50
C GLY A 219 7.92 -5.14 -26.89
N THR A 220 6.64 -5.22 -27.27
CA THR A 220 5.86 -4.03 -27.65
C THR A 220 5.29 -3.36 -26.41
N LEU A 221 5.46 -2.05 -26.27
CA LEU A 221 4.82 -1.29 -25.20
C LEU A 221 3.35 -1.03 -25.55
N VAL A 222 2.43 -1.39 -24.65
CA VAL A 222 0.99 -1.21 -24.84
C VAL A 222 0.37 -0.43 -23.68
N GLY A 223 -0.63 0.41 -23.97
CA GLY A 223 -1.33 1.19 -22.93
C GLY A 223 -2.46 0.43 -22.22
N ASN A 224 -2.83 -0.76 -22.70
CA ASN A 224 -3.95 -1.54 -22.21
C ASN A 224 -3.46 -2.75 -21.40
N SER A 225 -3.85 -2.81 -20.12
CA SER A 225 -3.45 -3.90 -19.21
C SER A 225 -3.95 -5.28 -19.64
N TYR A 226 -5.08 -5.37 -20.36
CA TYR A 226 -5.58 -6.65 -20.89
C TYR A 226 -4.75 -7.11 -22.08
N ASP A 227 -4.37 -6.22 -22.99
CA ASP A 227 -3.50 -6.58 -24.12
C ASP A 227 -2.12 -7.00 -23.61
N PHE A 228 -1.58 -6.25 -22.64
CA PHE A 228 -0.36 -6.59 -21.92
C PHE A 228 -0.47 -7.97 -21.27
N ALA A 229 -1.44 -8.18 -20.39
CA ALA A 229 -1.51 -9.40 -19.59
C ALA A 229 -1.86 -10.65 -20.42
N ASN A 230 -2.70 -10.52 -21.46
CA ASN A 230 -2.97 -11.61 -22.38
C ASN A 230 -1.72 -12.05 -23.17
N SER A 231 -0.78 -11.15 -23.44
CA SER A 231 0.46 -11.51 -24.13
C SER A 231 1.35 -12.43 -23.28
N TRP A 232 1.18 -12.41 -21.96
CA TRP A 232 1.92 -13.25 -21.01
C TRP A 232 1.20 -14.55 -20.64
N ALA A 233 0.12 -14.90 -21.36
CA ALA A 233 -0.61 -16.13 -21.17
C ALA A 233 0.16 -17.35 -21.67
N LEU A 234 0.26 -18.39 -20.83
CA LEU A 234 0.87 -19.65 -21.21
C LEU A 234 -0.14 -20.58 -21.86
N HIS A 235 0.33 -21.23 -22.93
CA HIS A 235 -0.43 -22.24 -23.66
C HIS A 235 0.04 -23.62 -23.21
N SER A 236 -0.84 -24.40 -22.57
CA SER A 236 -0.56 -25.81 -22.28
C SER A 236 -0.94 -26.69 -23.48
N GLN A 237 -0.27 -27.84 -23.63
CA GLN A 237 -0.61 -28.80 -24.68
C GLN A 237 -2.04 -29.31 -24.46
N GLY A 238 -2.97 -28.86 -25.30
CA GLY A 238 -4.37 -29.30 -25.32
C GLY A 238 -5.41 -28.25 -24.88
N LYS A 239 -5.04 -27.19 -24.15
CA LYS A 239 -5.96 -26.11 -23.74
C LYS A 239 -5.40 -24.75 -24.16
N ARG A 240 -5.89 -24.24 -25.30
CA ARG A 240 -5.52 -22.89 -25.78
C ARG A 240 -6.13 -21.87 -24.82
N CYS A 241 -5.29 -21.04 -24.19
CA CYS A 241 -5.77 -19.99 -23.30
C CYS A 241 -6.70 -19.05 -24.08
N LYS A 242 -7.93 -18.87 -23.59
CA LYS A 242 -8.87 -17.92 -24.19
C LYS A 242 -8.41 -16.51 -23.82
N ARG A 243 -8.16 -15.68 -24.84
CA ARG A 243 -7.84 -14.26 -24.64
C ARG A 243 -8.98 -13.59 -23.88
N VAL A 244 -8.67 -13.00 -22.72
CA VAL A 244 -9.62 -12.25 -21.92
C VAL A 244 -9.84 -10.90 -22.59
N GLN A 245 -11.05 -10.62 -23.02
CA GLN A 245 -11.35 -9.32 -23.61
C GLN A 245 -11.38 -8.26 -22.52
N THR A 246 -10.98 -7.03 -22.86
CA THR A 246 -11.35 -5.87 -22.04
C THR A 246 -12.87 -5.93 -21.81
N PRO A 247 -13.37 -5.67 -20.59
CA PRO A 247 -14.80 -5.56 -20.35
C PRO A 247 -15.40 -4.64 -21.43
N SER A 248 -16.29 -5.17 -22.26
CA SER A 248 -16.86 -4.40 -23.36
C SER A 248 -17.65 -3.23 -22.79
N ASN A 249 -17.34 -2.00 -23.23
CA ASN A 249 -18.17 -0.83 -22.97
C ASN A 249 -19.47 -0.80 -23.81
N THR A 250 -19.92 -1.94 -24.34
CA THR A 250 -21.34 -2.13 -24.67
C THR A 250 -21.99 -2.95 -23.57
N CYS A 251 -22.20 -2.33 -22.42
CA CYS A 251 -23.17 -2.83 -21.48
C CYS A 251 -24.54 -2.25 -21.88
N ASN A 252 -25.45 -3.11 -22.33
CA ASN A 252 -26.79 -3.06 -21.77
C ASN A 252 -26.60 -3.31 -20.27
N ILE A 253 -26.42 -2.22 -19.54
CA ILE A 253 -26.27 -2.23 -18.09
C ILE A 253 -27.61 -2.75 -17.57
N SER A 254 -27.68 -3.99 -17.06
CA SER A 254 -28.66 -4.25 -16.01
C SER A 254 -28.23 -3.39 -14.84
N SER A 255 -29.19 -2.63 -14.34
CA SER A 255 -29.03 -1.32 -13.75
C SER A 255 -28.58 -1.32 -12.29
N ASP A 256 -28.13 -2.44 -11.74
CA ASP A 256 -28.18 -2.62 -10.28
C ASP A 256 -27.07 -1.94 -9.45
N ILE A 257 -26.08 -1.26 -10.04
CA ILE A 257 -25.00 -0.58 -9.27
C ILE A 257 -24.89 0.93 -9.57
N ALA A 258 -25.23 1.38 -10.77
CA ALA A 258 -25.32 2.81 -11.08
C ALA A 258 -26.63 3.45 -10.56
N GLU A 259 -27.62 2.63 -10.18
CA GLU A 259 -28.99 3.06 -9.89
C GLU A 259 -29.26 3.30 -8.39
N LYS A 260 -28.36 2.89 -7.48
CA LYS A 260 -28.56 3.12 -6.04
C LYS A 260 -28.55 4.58 -5.59
N CYS A 261 -27.86 5.47 -6.30
CA CYS A 261 -27.91 6.92 -6.01
C CYS A 261 -29.01 7.66 -6.80
N ALA A 262 -29.67 6.98 -7.76
CA ALA A 262 -30.71 7.56 -8.61
C ALA A 262 -32.12 7.25 -8.08
N ASP A 263 -32.30 6.12 -7.39
CA ASP A 263 -33.61 5.63 -6.95
C ASP A 263 -33.94 5.82 -5.46
N ASP A 264 -32.97 6.21 -4.62
CA ASP A 264 -33.20 6.50 -3.19
C ASP A 264 -33.07 8.02 -2.92
N PRO A 265 -34.18 8.72 -2.59
CA PRO A 265 -34.15 10.15 -2.31
C PRO A 265 -33.36 10.52 -1.04
N ASP A 266 -33.09 9.56 -0.16
CA ASP A 266 -32.36 9.76 1.09
C ASP A 266 -30.88 9.30 1.00
N ALA A 267 -30.45 8.71 -0.13
CA ALA A 267 -29.07 8.28 -0.33
C ALA A 267 -28.11 9.45 -0.62
N VAL A 268 -27.13 9.65 0.28
CA VAL A 268 -26.07 10.66 0.12
C VAL A 268 -24.88 10.04 -0.63
N CYS A 269 -24.62 10.50 -1.86
CA CYS A 269 -23.51 10.04 -2.68
C CYS A 269 -22.59 11.20 -3.12
N THR A 270 -21.27 10.97 -3.10
CA THR A 270 -20.30 11.93 -3.66
C THR A 270 -20.39 11.91 -5.19
N ARG A 271 -20.96 12.97 -5.78
CA ARG A 271 -21.18 13.06 -7.24
C ARG A 271 -19.92 13.40 -8.03
N SER A 272 -19.03 14.18 -7.44
CA SER A 272 -17.77 14.60 -8.05
C SER A 272 -16.84 15.21 -7.02
N ALA A 273 -15.54 15.09 -7.21
CA ALA A 273 -14.52 15.84 -6.49
C ALA A 273 -13.94 16.94 -7.39
N SER A 274 -13.59 18.09 -6.83
CA SER A 274 -12.99 19.19 -7.58
C SER A 274 -11.81 19.77 -6.83
N VAL A 275 -10.73 20.04 -7.56
CA VAL A 275 -9.45 20.54 -7.05
C VAL A 275 -9.13 21.82 -7.79
N ARG A 276 -8.87 22.89 -7.04
CA ARG A 276 -8.49 24.18 -7.60
C ARG A 276 -7.04 24.47 -7.24
N ILE A 277 -6.19 24.59 -8.25
CA ILE A 277 -4.74 24.81 -8.08
C ILE A 277 -4.43 26.24 -8.46
N ARG A 278 -4.11 27.08 -7.47
CA ARG A 278 -3.85 28.51 -7.66
C ARG A 278 -2.64 28.78 -8.56
N ASP A 279 -1.59 27.99 -8.37
CA ASP A 279 -0.32 28.10 -9.11
C ASP A 279 -0.42 27.70 -10.58
N MET A 280 -1.57 27.20 -11.03
CA MET A 280 -1.88 26.89 -12.43
C MET A 280 -2.99 27.79 -12.97
N ASP A 281 -2.80 29.12 -12.88
CA ASP A 281 -3.81 30.10 -13.32
C ASP A 281 -5.20 29.86 -12.70
N ASN A 282 -5.21 29.42 -11.43
CA ASN A 282 -6.43 29.06 -10.72
C ASN A 282 -7.27 27.95 -11.41
N SER A 283 -6.59 27.02 -12.10
CA SER A 283 -7.22 25.93 -12.82
C SER A 283 -8.07 25.05 -11.91
N LEU A 284 -9.26 24.69 -12.39
CA LEU A 284 -10.22 23.82 -11.74
C LEU A 284 -10.25 22.46 -12.43
N ILE A 285 -9.77 21.44 -11.74
CA ILE A 285 -9.87 20.05 -12.17
C ILE A 285 -11.07 19.43 -11.47
N LYS A 286 -12.00 18.85 -12.22
CA LYS A 286 -13.16 18.15 -11.68
C LYS A 286 -13.13 16.68 -12.10
N MET A 287 -13.10 15.81 -11.09
CA MET A 287 -13.22 14.36 -11.20
C MET A 287 -14.70 14.00 -11.04
N LYS A 288 -15.30 13.46 -12.10
CA LYS A 288 -16.71 13.09 -12.15
C LYS A 288 -16.89 11.62 -11.75
N HIS A 289 -18.10 11.29 -11.30
CA HIS A 289 -18.52 9.89 -11.21
C HIS A 289 -18.28 9.17 -12.55
N GLY A 290 -17.83 7.91 -12.51
CA GLY A 290 -17.43 7.12 -13.68
C GLY A 290 -16.02 7.44 -14.21
N GLY A 291 -15.22 8.26 -13.50
CA GLY A 291 -13.81 8.48 -13.83
C GLY A 291 -13.54 9.47 -14.97
N GLY A 292 -14.54 10.25 -15.37
CA GLY A 292 -14.37 11.35 -16.32
C GLY A 292 -13.70 12.56 -15.67
N ILE A 293 -12.77 13.20 -16.37
CA ILE A 293 -12.03 14.36 -15.87
C ILE A 293 -12.33 15.58 -16.75
N SER A 294 -12.59 16.73 -16.11
CA SER A 294 -12.67 18.01 -16.80
C SER A 294 -11.67 19.01 -16.22
N LEU A 295 -10.97 19.73 -17.08
CA LEU A 295 -10.09 20.84 -16.73
C LEU A 295 -10.75 22.14 -17.19
N ASN A 296 -11.03 23.06 -16.26
CA ASN A 296 -11.71 24.34 -16.53
C ASN A 296 -13.05 24.18 -17.25
N GLY A 297 -13.79 23.12 -16.92
CA GLY A 297 -15.10 22.82 -17.50
C GLY A 297 -15.06 22.06 -18.83
N GLN A 298 -13.88 21.87 -19.42
CA GLN A 298 -13.71 21.08 -20.64
C GLN A 298 -13.28 19.65 -20.29
N ASP A 299 -13.97 18.66 -20.85
CA ASP A 299 -13.61 17.26 -20.66
C ASP A 299 -12.29 16.96 -21.37
N ILE A 300 -11.37 16.37 -20.64
CA ILE A 300 -10.03 16.05 -21.11
C ILE A 300 -9.84 14.54 -21.19
N GLN A 301 -8.91 14.13 -22.04
CA GLN A 301 -8.40 12.77 -22.04
C GLN A 301 -7.21 12.69 -21.10
N ILE A 302 -7.10 11.57 -20.37
CA ILE A 302 -5.97 11.25 -19.50
C ILE A 302 -5.22 10.05 -20.11
N PRO A 303 -3.88 9.94 -19.96
CA PRO A 303 -3.05 10.69 -19.02
C PRO A 303 -2.82 12.15 -19.42
N LEU A 304 -2.79 13.04 -18.42
CA LEU A 304 -2.41 14.44 -18.56
C LEU A 304 -1.16 14.70 -17.72
N ILE A 305 -0.13 15.27 -18.34
CA ILE A 305 1.07 15.76 -17.66
C ILE A 305 1.25 17.22 -18.05
N GLN A 306 1.14 18.13 -17.08
CA GLN A 306 1.26 19.56 -17.31
C GLN A 306 1.98 20.23 -16.14
N GLY A 307 3.27 20.53 -16.32
CA GLY A 307 4.11 21.04 -15.25
C GLY A 307 4.19 20.04 -14.08
N ALA A 308 3.80 20.48 -12.87
CA ALA A 308 3.75 19.63 -11.69
C ALA A 308 2.51 18.74 -11.61
N LEU A 309 1.47 19.01 -12.44
CA LEU A 309 0.23 18.24 -12.47
C LEU A 309 0.41 16.96 -13.28
N ARG A 310 0.04 15.84 -12.68
CA ARG A 310 -0.08 14.54 -13.35
C ARG A 310 -1.46 13.96 -13.03
N ILE A 311 -2.18 13.54 -14.05
CA ILE A 311 -3.47 12.87 -13.90
C ILE A 311 -3.43 11.60 -14.72
N GLN A 312 -3.68 10.47 -14.10
CA GLN A 312 -3.65 9.17 -14.77
C GLN A 312 -4.78 8.27 -14.30
N ARG A 313 -5.21 7.39 -15.20
CA ARG A 313 -6.18 6.36 -14.87
C ARG A 313 -5.44 5.19 -14.24
N VAL A 314 -5.91 4.75 -13.07
CA VAL A 314 -5.33 3.61 -12.36
C VAL A 314 -6.02 2.32 -12.77
N VAL A 315 -7.34 2.25 -12.60
CA VAL A 315 -8.16 1.09 -12.97
C VAL A 315 -9.58 1.54 -13.27
N ARG A 316 -10.19 1.08 -14.38
CA ARG A 316 -11.58 1.38 -14.76
C ARG A 316 -11.94 2.87 -14.63
N THR A 317 -12.62 3.24 -13.55
CA THR A 317 -13.14 4.57 -13.23
C THR A 317 -12.23 5.33 -12.25
N SER A 318 -11.24 4.66 -11.66
CA SER A 318 -10.33 5.24 -10.67
C SER A 318 -9.24 6.10 -11.29
N VAL A 319 -9.02 7.26 -10.71
CA VAL A 319 -8.09 8.29 -11.17
C VAL A 319 -7.13 8.65 -10.04
N HIS A 320 -5.85 8.68 -10.39
CA HIS A 320 -4.79 9.20 -9.52
C HIS A 320 -4.34 10.55 -10.06
N LEU A 321 -4.43 11.58 -9.22
CA LEU A 321 -3.98 12.93 -9.49
C LEU A 321 -2.86 13.28 -8.53
N THR A 322 -1.73 13.77 -9.05
CA THR A 322 -0.67 14.36 -8.24
C THR A 322 -0.37 15.78 -8.69
N TYR A 323 -0.01 16.62 -7.73
CA TYR A 323 0.53 17.95 -7.98
C TYR A 323 1.81 18.14 -7.18
N GLY A 324 2.94 18.06 -7.88
CA GLY A 324 4.25 17.96 -7.23
C GLY A 324 4.38 16.69 -6.38
N GLU A 325 5.17 16.77 -5.32
CA GLU A 325 5.34 15.69 -4.33
C GLU A 325 4.37 15.82 -3.16
N ASP A 326 3.70 16.97 -3.03
CA ASP A 326 3.02 17.35 -1.79
C ASP A 326 1.51 17.07 -1.77
N LEU A 327 0.87 16.90 -2.94
CA LEU A 327 -0.56 16.61 -3.06
C LEU A 327 -0.79 15.39 -3.92
N GLN A 328 -1.48 14.39 -3.36
CA GLN A 328 -1.97 13.22 -4.09
C GLN A 328 -3.45 13.01 -3.79
N ILE A 329 -4.21 12.69 -4.83
CA ILE A 329 -5.65 12.46 -4.75
C ILE A 329 -5.97 11.18 -5.51
N ASP A 330 -6.54 10.22 -4.80
CA ASP A 330 -7.09 8.98 -5.33
C ASP A 330 -8.62 9.10 -5.35
N TRP A 331 -9.22 9.11 -6.54
CA TRP A 331 -10.65 9.09 -6.75
C TRP A 331 -11.03 7.73 -7.31
N ASP A 332 -11.95 7.01 -6.68
CA ASP A 332 -12.30 5.65 -7.11
C ASP A 332 -13.25 5.62 -8.33
N GLY A 333 -13.94 6.73 -8.60
CA GLY A 333 -14.96 6.84 -9.64
C GLY A 333 -16.40 6.62 -9.17
N HIS A 334 -16.61 6.23 -7.92
CA HIS A 334 -17.89 5.80 -7.34
C HIS A 334 -18.26 6.54 -6.06
N GLY A 335 -17.36 7.34 -5.50
CA GLY A 335 -17.66 8.26 -4.41
C GLY A 335 -16.59 8.33 -3.33
N GLU A 336 -15.64 7.39 -3.33
CA GLU A 336 -14.50 7.39 -2.41
C GLU A 336 -13.42 8.36 -2.92
N LEU A 337 -13.01 9.26 -2.02
CA LEU A 337 -11.95 10.23 -2.24
C LEU A 337 -10.92 10.10 -1.13
N LEU A 338 -9.68 9.77 -1.50
CA LEU A 338 -8.55 9.75 -0.58
C LEU A 338 -7.58 10.87 -0.95
N VAL A 339 -7.35 11.78 0.00
CA VAL A 339 -6.41 12.88 -0.13
C VAL A 339 -5.19 12.60 0.73
N LYS A 340 -4.00 12.66 0.14
CA LYS A 340 -2.72 12.54 0.84
C LYS A 340 -1.94 13.83 0.66
N LEU A 341 -1.42 14.33 1.78
CA LEU A 341 -0.69 15.58 1.84
C LEU A 341 0.66 15.38 2.51
N SER A 342 1.64 16.12 2.02
CA SER A 342 2.95 16.24 2.65
C SER A 342 2.87 17.04 3.97
N PRO A 343 3.76 16.78 4.95
CA PRO A 343 3.80 17.52 6.22
C PRO A 343 3.97 19.03 6.09
N VAL A 344 4.37 19.54 4.93
CA VAL A 344 4.40 20.99 4.60
C VAL A 344 3.05 21.69 4.82
N TYR A 345 1.94 20.96 4.75
CA TYR A 345 0.59 21.49 4.99
C TYR A 345 0.15 21.43 6.45
N SER A 346 0.97 20.93 7.37
CA SER A 346 0.61 20.87 8.80
C SER A 346 0.28 22.26 9.34
N GLU A 347 -0.81 22.34 10.09
CA GLU A 347 -1.39 23.58 10.66
C GLU A 347 -1.82 24.63 9.62
N ARG A 348 -1.83 24.29 8.32
CA ARG A 348 -2.21 25.18 7.21
C ARG A 348 -3.49 24.75 6.51
N MET A 349 -4.06 23.63 6.96
CA MET A 349 -5.29 23.10 6.41
C MET A 349 -6.51 23.74 7.07
N CYS A 350 -7.60 23.74 6.33
CA CYS A 350 -8.91 24.08 6.84
C CYS A 350 -9.97 23.37 6.00
N GLY A 351 -11.08 22.98 6.61
CA GLY A 351 -12.16 22.28 5.93
C GLY A 351 -12.66 21.09 6.74
N LEU A 352 -13.46 20.26 6.08
CA LEU A 352 -14.07 19.06 6.69
C LEU A 352 -13.06 17.98 7.11
N CYS A 353 -11.81 18.06 6.64
CA CYS A 353 -10.72 17.16 7.05
C CYS A 353 -9.85 17.74 8.19
N GLY A 354 -10.32 18.79 8.87
CA GLY A 354 -9.60 19.41 9.99
C GLY A 354 -8.46 20.33 9.56
N ASN A 355 -7.60 20.68 10.53
CA ASN A 355 -6.51 21.65 10.37
C ASN A 355 -5.10 21.02 10.30
N TYR A 356 -5.01 19.68 10.42
CA TYR A 356 -3.79 18.90 10.28
C TYR A 356 -2.65 19.30 11.25
N ASN A 357 -3.02 19.58 12.51
CA ASN A 357 -2.08 19.87 13.61
C ASN A 357 -1.79 18.64 14.51
N GLY A 358 -2.48 17.51 14.28
CA GLY A 358 -2.35 16.29 15.09
C GLY A 358 -3.19 16.26 16.37
N ASN A 359 -4.00 17.28 16.63
CA ASN A 359 -4.96 17.35 17.73
C ASN A 359 -6.38 17.10 17.24
N GLN A 360 -6.97 15.97 17.62
CA GLN A 360 -8.34 15.66 17.23
C GLN A 360 -9.39 16.56 17.88
N GLY A 361 -9.05 17.19 19.02
CA GLY A 361 -10.00 17.98 19.81
C GLY A 361 -10.45 19.28 19.15
N ASP A 362 -9.71 19.76 18.14
CA ASP A 362 -10.05 20.96 17.37
C ASP A 362 -10.25 20.69 15.87
N ASP A 363 -10.40 19.42 15.46
CA ASP A 363 -10.69 19.09 14.05
C ASP A 363 -12.03 19.68 13.58
N PHE A 364 -12.96 19.97 14.49
CA PHE A 364 -14.24 20.62 14.21
C PHE A 364 -14.16 22.16 14.24
N LEU A 365 -13.01 22.72 13.87
CA LEU A 365 -12.82 24.16 13.75
C LEU A 365 -13.56 24.72 12.52
N THR A 366 -14.46 25.66 12.75
CA THR A 366 -15.22 26.35 11.70
C THR A 366 -14.39 27.46 11.05
N PRO A 367 -14.81 27.99 9.89
CA PRO A 367 -14.18 29.17 9.29
C PRO A 367 -14.16 30.41 10.20
N SER A 368 -15.04 30.47 11.21
CA SER A 368 -15.09 31.56 12.19
C SER A 368 -14.04 31.45 13.30
N GLY A 369 -13.29 30.34 13.35
CA GLY A 369 -12.31 30.05 14.39
C GLY A 369 -12.90 29.45 15.67
N MET A 370 -14.19 29.11 15.67
CA MET A 370 -14.86 28.42 16.79
C MET A 370 -14.89 26.90 16.55
N VAL A 371 -14.71 26.12 17.60
CA VAL A 371 -14.84 24.65 17.57
C VAL A 371 -16.28 24.27 17.89
N GLU A 372 -16.92 23.53 17.00
CA GLU A 372 -18.29 23.05 17.20
C GLU A 372 -18.33 21.71 17.93
N ALA A 373 -19.40 21.50 18.72
CA ALA A 373 -19.62 20.25 19.44
C ALA A 373 -20.42 19.23 18.63
N LEU A 374 -21.19 19.70 17.65
CA LEU A 374 -22.08 18.87 16.82
C LEU A 374 -21.52 18.75 15.40
N LEU A 375 -21.61 17.54 14.84
CA LEU A 375 -21.12 17.23 13.50
C LEU A 375 -21.88 18.04 12.44
N GLU A 376 -23.19 18.21 12.62
CA GLU A 376 -24.06 18.92 11.68
C GLU A 376 -23.70 20.40 11.62
N ASP A 377 -23.48 21.04 12.78
CA ASP A 377 -23.09 22.45 12.86
C ASP A 377 -21.72 22.67 12.21
N PHE A 378 -20.76 21.78 12.50
CA PHE A 378 -19.45 21.78 11.83
C PHE A 378 -19.58 21.62 10.31
N GLY A 379 -20.33 20.61 9.84
CA GLY A 379 -20.52 20.34 8.43
C GLY A 379 -21.21 21.49 7.67
N ASN A 380 -22.25 22.05 8.27
CA ASN A 380 -23.00 23.20 7.74
C ASN A 380 -22.12 24.45 7.63
N SER A 381 -21.16 24.64 8.55
CA SER A 381 -20.24 25.79 8.53
C SER A 381 -19.30 25.83 7.31
N TRP A 382 -19.07 24.69 6.67
CA TRP A 382 -18.15 24.54 5.53
C TRP A 382 -18.84 24.50 4.16
N LYS A 383 -20.15 24.79 4.10
CA LYS A 383 -20.89 24.88 2.84
C LYS A 383 -20.30 25.97 1.94
N LEU A 384 -20.11 25.63 0.65
CA LEU A 384 -19.67 26.58 -0.36
C LEU A 384 -20.80 27.39 -0.98
N ASN A 385 -22.05 26.92 -0.85
CA ASN A 385 -23.23 27.59 -1.35
C ASN A 385 -24.21 27.83 -0.20
N ALA A 386 -24.60 29.10 0.00
CA ALA A 386 -25.54 29.51 1.03
C ALA A 386 -26.97 28.99 0.77
N ASP A 387 -27.32 28.70 -0.48
CA ASP A 387 -28.63 28.17 -0.86
C ASP A 387 -28.82 26.69 -0.46
N CYS A 388 -27.74 25.99 -0.09
CA CYS A 388 -27.83 24.65 0.45
C CYS A 388 -28.47 24.71 1.84
N GLN A 389 -29.59 24.01 2.02
CA GLN A 389 -30.26 23.91 3.33
C GLN A 389 -29.31 23.31 4.37
N ASP A 390 -29.39 23.84 5.60
CA ASP A 390 -28.68 23.22 6.73
C ASP A 390 -29.24 21.84 6.98
N LEU A 391 -28.33 20.88 7.22
CA LEU A 391 -28.71 19.62 7.81
C LEU A 391 -29.23 19.91 9.22
N SER A 392 -30.50 19.63 9.46
CA SER A 392 -31.03 19.60 10.82
C SER A 392 -30.47 18.38 11.54
N LYS A 393 -30.20 18.53 12.85
CA LYS A 393 -29.81 17.44 13.75
C LYS A 393 -30.67 16.19 13.50
N GLN A 394 -30.11 15.18 12.84
CA GLN A 394 -30.81 13.93 12.59
C GLN A 394 -30.58 13.04 13.81
N ASP A 395 -31.49 13.16 14.78
CA ASP A 395 -31.37 12.49 16.08
C ASP A 395 -31.74 11.00 16.04
N SER A 396 -31.60 10.36 14.89
CA SER A 396 -31.97 8.96 14.75
C SER A 396 -30.80 8.19 14.18
N ASP A 397 -30.07 7.52 15.08
CA ASP A 397 -29.34 6.30 14.73
C ASP A 397 -30.22 5.52 13.73
N PRO A 398 -29.76 5.27 12.49
CA PRO A 398 -30.55 4.58 11.48
C PRO A 398 -31.06 3.22 11.98
N CYS A 399 -30.38 2.61 12.94
CA CYS A 399 -30.83 1.39 13.60
C CYS A 399 -32.06 1.59 14.51
N ASN A 400 -32.30 2.81 15.02
CA ASN A 400 -33.56 3.14 15.71
C ASN A 400 -34.73 3.27 14.72
N LEU A 401 -34.48 3.81 13.52
CA LEU A 401 -35.48 3.92 12.46
C LEU A 401 -35.78 2.58 11.78
N ASN A 402 -34.77 1.70 11.72
CA ASN A 402 -34.87 0.37 11.14
C ASN A 402 -34.53 -0.73 12.17
N PRO A 403 -35.39 -0.98 13.17
CA PRO A 403 -35.14 -1.99 14.20
C PRO A 403 -34.98 -3.41 13.66
N ARG A 404 -35.50 -3.68 12.44
CA ARG A 404 -35.34 -4.98 11.76
C ARG A 404 -33.88 -5.25 11.40
N LEU A 405 -33.17 -4.23 10.94
CA LEU A 405 -31.74 -4.33 10.60
C LEU A 405 -30.83 -4.09 11.80
N ALA A 406 -31.30 -3.44 12.87
CA ALA A 406 -30.49 -3.13 14.05
C ALA A 406 -29.79 -4.36 14.64
N LYS A 407 -30.52 -5.47 14.81
CA LYS A 407 -29.93 -6.71 15.32
C LYS A 407 -28.92 -7.32 14.35
N TYR A 408 -29.25 -7.32 13.06
CA TYR A 408 -28.35 -7.82 12.02
C TYR A 408 -27.05 -7.00 11.94
N ALA A 409 -27.16 -5.67 12.08
CA ALA A 409 -26.05 -4.75 12.11
C ALA A 409 -25.18 -4.98 13.36
N GLU A 410 -25.78 -5.14 14.53
CA GLU A 410 -25.05 -5.46 15.76
C GLU A 410 -24.26 -6.77 15.62
N ASP A 411 -24.95 -7.84 15.22
CA ASP A 411 -24.36 -9.17 15.09
C ASP A 411 -23.24 -9.17 14.03
N SER A 412 -23.49 -8.58 12.86
CA SER A 412 -22.55 -8.65 11.73
C SER A 412 -21.37 -7.70 11.87
N CYS A 413 -21.57 -6.49 12.42
CA CYS A 413 -20.48 -5.54 12.64
C CYS A 413 -19.59 -5.91 13.85
N SER A 414 -20.08 -6.80 14.73
CA SER A 414 -19.30 -7.29 15.88
C SER A 414 -18.00 -8.01 15.47
N ILE A 415 -17.90 -8.48 14.22
CA ILE A 415 -16.67 -9.07 13.67
C ILE A 415 -15.47 -8.12 13.81
N LEU A 416 -15.68 -6.79 13.73
CA LEU A 416 -14.61 -5.80 13.89
C LEU A 416 -13.98 -5.82 15.29
N MET A 417 -14.70 -6.32 16.29
CA MET A 417 -14.24 -6.53 17.67
C MET A 417 -13.82 -7.99 17.93
N SER A 418 -13.97 -8.88 16.96
CA SER A 418 -13.62 -10.30 17.11
C SER A 418 -12.12 -10.54 16.97
N SER A 419 -11.70 -11.78 17.24
CA SER A 419 -10.33 -12.25 17.02
C SER A 419 -9.85 -12.09 15.57
N ALA A 420 -10.74 -12.04 14.58
CA ALA A 420 -10.37 -11.83 13.18
C ALA A 420 -9.64 -10.49 12.96
N PHE A 421 -9.90 -9.49 13.81
CA PHE A 421 -9.32 -8.16 13.76
C PHE A 421 -8.45 -7.81 14.97
N GLU A 422 -8.28 -8.72 15.93
CA GLU A 422 -7.50 -8.52 17.15
C GLU A 422 -6.06 -8.01 16.89
N PRO A 423 -5.32 -8.49 15.87
CA PRO A 423 -4.00 -7.96 15.55
C PRO A 423 -3.97 -6.46 15.23
N CYS A 424 -5.11 -5.88 14.85
CA CYS A 424 -5.22 -4.47 14.44
C CYS A 424 -5.70 -3.54 15.56
N HIS A 425 -6.34 -4.07 16.61
CA HIS A 425 -6.98 -3.24 17.65
C HIS A 425 -6.02 -2.29 18.37
N HIS A 426 -4.73 -2.65 18.44
CA HIS A 426 -3.69 -1.82 19.03
C HIS A 426 -3.16 -0.73 18.09
N GLU A 427 -3.29 -0.92 16.79
CA GLU A 427 -2.80 0.02 15.76
C GLU A 427 -3.88 1.00 15.30
N VAL A 428 -5.13 0.53 15.27
CA VAL A 428 -6.32 1.30 14.87
C VAL A 428 -7.44 0.96 15.86
N SER A 429 -8.11 1.97 16.40
CA SER A 429 -9.26 1.72 17.28
C SER A 429 -10.44 1.19 16.47
N PRO A 430 -11.06 0.05 16.83
CA PRO A 430 -12.22 -0.50 16.13
C PRO A 430 -13.53 0.25 16.44
N THR A 431 -13.62 0.97 17.55
CA THR A 431 -14.87 1.57 18.04
C THR A 431 -15.53 2.53 17.05
N PRO A 432 -14.82 3.46 16.39
CA PRO A 432 -15.43 4.32 15.38
C PRO A 432 -15.95 3.53 14.16
N TYR A 433 -15.22 2.48 13.76
CA TYR A 433 -15.57 1.65 12.61
C TYR A 433 -16.79 0.76 12.89
N VAL A 434 -16.96 0.27 14.12
CA VAL A 434 -18.18 -0.45 14.53
C VAL A 434 -19.40 0.47 14.43
N LYS A 435 -19.29 1.72 14.90
CA LYS A 435 -20.38 2.70 14.80
C LYS A 435 -20.74 3.01 13.35
N ASN A 436 -19.74 3.23 12.50
CA ASN A 436 -19.95 3.47 11.08
C ASN A 436 -20.56 2.25 10.39
N CYS A 437 -20.09 1.04 10.69
CA CYS A 437 -20.67 -0.19 10.16
C CYS A 437 -22.15 -0.34 10.53
N ARG A 438 -22.52 -0.09 11.80
CA ARG A 438 -23.93 -0.12 12.22
C ARG A 438 -24.76 0.89 11.44
N PHE A 439 -24.24 2.12 11.34
CA PHE A 439 -24.90 3.19 10.60
C PHE A 439 -25.13 2.80 9.13
N ASP A 440 -24.09 2.34 8.43
CA ASP A 440 -24.14 1.96 7.02
C ASP A 440 -25.12 0.79 6.79
N VAL A 441 -25.07 -0.25 7.63
CA VAL A 441 -25.95 -1.42 7.50
C VAL A 441 -27.41 -1.05 7.75
N CYS A 442 -27.70 -0.22 8.75
CA CYS A 442 -29.07 0.18 9.07
C CYS A 442 -29.65 1.22 8.11
N SER A 443 -28.80 2.00 7.45
CA SER A 443 -29.18 2.96 6.40
C SER A 443 -29.39 2.29 5.03
N CYS A 444 -28.92 1.05 4.86
CA CYS A 444 -28.97 0.32 3.61
C CYS A 444 -30.28 -0.46 3.46
N SER A 445 -30.84 -0.51 2.24
CA SER A 445 -32.14 -1.16 1.97
C SER A 445 -32.22 -2.63 2.42
N ASN A 446 -31.14 -3.39 2.32
CA ASN A 446 -31.07 -4.79 2.75
C ASN A 446 -29.96 -5.09 3.79
N GLY A 447 -29.19 -4.08 4.21
CA GLY A 447 -28.04 -4.19 5.11
C GLY A 447 -26.81 -4.94 4.55
N LYS A 448 -27.03 -6.09 3.91
CA LYS A 448 -25.99 -6.98 3.38
C LYS A 448 -25.09 -6.31 2.35
N ASP A 449 -25.68 -5.50 1.47
CA ASP A 449 -24.93 -4.86 0.39
C ASP A 449 -23.92 -3.83 0.91
N CYS A 450 -24.17 -3.26 2.09
CA CYS A 450 -23.34 -2.22 2.69
C CYS A 450 -22.37 -2.78 3.75
N LEU A 451 -22.71 -3.91 4.38
CA LEU A 451 -21.91 -4.56 5.42
C LEU A 451 -20.46 -4.82 4.99
N CYS A 452 -20.26 -5.45 3.84
CA CYS A 452 -18.92 -5.89 3.43
C CYS A 452 -18.00 -4.72 3.06
N SER A 453 -18.56 -3.64 2.53
CA SER A 453 -17.82 -2.40 2.27
C SER A 453 -17.44 -1.72 3.58
N ALA A 454 -18.36 -1.65 4.54
CA ALA A 454 -18.11 -1.08 5.86
C ALA A 454 -17.00 -1.83 6.63
N ILE A 455 -16.99 -3.16 6.57
CA ILE A 455 -15.92 -3.96 7.20
C ILE A 455 -14.59 -3.82 6.44
N ALA A 456 -14.64 -3.76 5.10
CA ALA A 456 -13.46 -3.55 4.28
C ALA A 456 -12.74 -2.23 4.60
N ASN A 457 -13.46 -1.19 5.01
CA ASN A 457 -12.87 0.08 5.43
C ASN A 457 -11.94 -0.07 6.64
N TYR A 458 -12.34 -0.87 7.64
CA TYR A 458 -11.48 -1.14 8.79
C TYR A 458 -10.28 -2.01 8.40
N ALA A 459 -10.51 -3.06 7.59
CA ALA A 459 -9.42 -3.89 7.08
C ALA A 459 -8.39 -3.09 6.26
N ALA A 460 -8.83 -2.11 5.47
CA ALA A 460 -7.96 -1.21 4.73
C ALA A 460 -7.16 -0.28 5.68
N ALA A 461 -7.78 0.21 6.75
CA ALA A 461 -7.08 0.98 7.78
C ALA A 461 -5.99 0.15 8.49
N CYS A 462 -6.28 -1.10 8.83
CA CYS A 462 -5.31 -2.05 9.37
C CYS A 462 -4.15 -2.29 8.40
N ALA A 463 -4.44 -2.51 7.11
CA ALA A 463 -3.43 -2.73 6.09
C ALA A 463 -2.49 -1.53 5.93
N ARG A 464 -2.97 -0.30 6.11
CA ARG A 464 -2.12 0.92 6.11
C ARG A 464 -1.15 0.97 7.30
N LYS A 465 -1.48 0.29 8.40
CA LYS A 465 -0.59 0.05 9.55
C LYS A 465 0.23 -1.24 9.41
N SER A 466 0.27 -1.81 8.20
CA SER A 466 0.94 -3.08 7.89
C SER A 466 0.36 -4.30 8.62
N VAL A 467 -0.86 -4.19 9.16
CA VAL A 467 -1.58 -5.31 9.79
C VAL A 467 -2.57 -5.89 8.80
N LEU A 468 -2.31 -7.11 8.34
CA LEU A 468 -3.20 -7.82 7.43
C LEU A 468 -4.15 -8.73 8.22
N VAL A 469 -5.45 -8.50 8.04
CA VAL A 469 -6.54 -9.20 8.73
C VAL A 469 -7.31 -10.07 7.74
N GLN A 470 -7.53 -11.33 8.10
CA GLN A 470 -8.33 -12.26 7.32
C GLN A 470 -9.71 -12.39 7.95
N TRP A 471 -10.69 -11.73 7.35
CA TRP A 471 -12.04 -11.60 7.92
C TRP A 471 -13.16 -12.07 6.98
N ARG A 472 -12.83 -12.39 5.72
CA ARG A 472 -13.80 -12.86 4.71
C ARG A 472 -13.86 -14.38 4.76
N GLU A 473 -15.08 -14.91 4.87
CA GLU A 473 -15.38 -16.34 4.86
C GLU A 473 -16.32 -16.68 3.69
N PRO A 474 -16.42 -17.96 3.25
CA PRO A 474 -17.25 -18.34 2.10
C PRO A 474 -18.73 -17.95 2.23
N ASP A 475 -19.25 -17.93 3.45
CA ASP A 475 -20.61 -17.55 3.85
C ASP A 475 -20.70 -16.13 4.44
N PHE A 476 -19.56 -15.44 4.62
CA PHE A 476 -19.50 -14.09 5.15
C PHE A 476 -18.60 -13.17 4.32
N CYS A 477 -19.23 -12.27 3.55
CA CYS A 477 -18.52 -11.31 2.70
C CYS A 477 -17.50 -11.98 1.76
N ARG A 478 -17.96 -13.04 1.07
CA ARG A 478 -17.18 -13.82 0.10
C ARG A 478 -16.38 -12.91 -0.84
N LYS A 479 -15.11 -13.29 -1.04
CA LYS A 479 -14.19 -12.60 -1.95
C LYS A 479 -14.65 -12.66 -3.40
#